data_AF-A0A9D1BPV4-F1
#
_entry.id   AF-A0A9D1BPV4-F1
#
_cell.length_a   1.000
_cell.length_b   1.000
_cell.length_c   1.000
_cell.angle_alpha   90.00
_cell.angle_beta   90.00
_cell.angle_gamma   90.00
#
_symmetry.space_group_name_H-M   'P 1'
#
loop_
_entity.id
_entity.type
_entity.pdbx_description
1 polymer ?
#
loop_
_entity_poly.entity_id
_entity_poly.type
_entity_poly.pdbx_seq_one_letter_code
_entity_poly.pdbx_strand_id
1 'polypeptide(L)'
;MNLEQLRARQCQLLRERIATIGRIRHGLHYTLGHLPSPVPPTDQLDDAQLEALAAFNERFGKLQDLVAATMKQATLLSGADSDTFPQVLSYMTKR
;
A
#
# COMPACT_ATOMS: atom_id res chain seq x y z
N MET A 1 7.31 -1.67 30.80
CA MET A 1 8.00 -1.42 29.52
C MET A 1 8.48 0.03 29.54
N ASN A 2 9.79 0.28 29.41
CA ASN A 2 10.31 1.66 29.43
C ASN A 2 10.09 2.35 28.07
N LEU A 3 10.25 3.68 28.02
CA LEU A 3 10.07 4.49 26.81
C LEU A 3 10.98 4.06 25.64
N GLU A 4 12.21 3.63 25.93
CA GLU A 4 13.16 3.17 24.91
C GLU A 4 12.72 1.84 24.28
N GLN A 5 12.23 0.90 25.08
CA GLN A 5 11.67 -0.37 24.64
C GLN A 5 10.43 -0.16 23.77
N LEU A 6 9.56 0.78 24.14
CA LEU A 6 8.38 1.15 23.35
C LEU A 6 8.79 1.72 21.98
N ARG A 7 9.74 2.67 21.97
CA ARG A 7 10.25 3.27 20.73
C ARG A 7 10.93 2.24 19.84
N ALA A 8 11.78 1.38 20.40
CA ALA A 8 12.44 0.30 19.66
C ALA A 8 11.42 -0.64 19.01
N ARG A 9 10.37 -1.02 19.74
CA ARG A 9 9.27 -1.84 19.22
C ARG A 9 8.52 -1.15 18.08
N GLN A 10 8.21 0.14 18.21
CA GLN A 10 7.53 0.88 17.14
C GLN A 10 8.40 1.02 15.88
N CYS A 11 9.71 1.25 16.04
CA CYS A 11 10.64 1.24 14.91
C CYS A 11 10.70 -0.12 14.22
N GLN A 12 10.70 -1.22 14.98
CA GLN A 12 10.69 -2.57 14.44
C GLN A 12 9.40 -2.86 13.62
N LEU A 13 8.24 -2.52 14.18
CA LEU A 13 6.96 -2.66 13.47
C LEU A 13 6.92 -1.84 12.17
N LEU A 14 7.50 -0.63 12.18
CA LEU A 14 7.58 0.20 10.98
C LEU A 14 8.46 -0.45 9.90
N ARG A 15 9.60 -1.03 10.28
CA ARG A 15 10.47 -1.78 9.35
C ARG A 15 9.76 -2.97 8.72
N GLU A 16 9.03 -3.75 9.53
CA GLU A 16 8.26 -4.90 9.06
C GLU A 16 7.14 -4.49 8.08
N ARG A 17 6.48 -3.36 8.35
CA ARG A 17 5.48 -2.79 7.45
C ARG A 17 6.10 -2.34 6.13
N ILE A 18 7.23 -1.64 6.16
CA ILE A 18 7.97 -1.24 4.94
C ILE A 18 8.39 -2.46 4.11
N ALA A 19 8.92 -3.50 4.76
CA ALA A 19 9.27 -4.74 4.06
C ALA A 19 8.03 -5.42 3.43
N THR A 20 6.89 -5.38 4.11
CA THR A 20 5.63 -5.91 3.59
C THR A 20 5.09 -5.09 2.42
N ILE A 21 5.17 -3.76 2.47
CA ILE A 21 4.90 -2.87 1.33
C ILE A 21 5.75 -3.26 0.13
N GLY A 22 7.05 -3.51 0.34
CA GLY A 22 7.96 -3.97 -0.72
C GLY A 22 7.52 -5.28 -1.37
N ARG A 23 7.06 -6.25 -0.58
CA ARG A 23 6.54 -7.54 -1.08
C ARG A 23 5.24 -7.37 -1.88
N ILE A 24 4.30 -6.56 -1.38
CA ILE A 24 3.03 -6.31 -2.10
C ILE A 24 3.31 -5.59 -3.42
N ARG A 25 4.20 -4.59 -3.43
CA ARG A 25 4.64 -3.89 -4.64
C ARG A 25 5.22 -4.87 -5.67
N HIS A 26 6.08 -5.80 -5.23
CA HIS A 26 6.62 -6.82 -6.13
C HIS A 26 5.51 -7.71 -6.73
N GLY A 27 4.55 -8.15 -5.91
CA GLY A 27 3.39 -8.90 -6.38
C GLY A 27 2.52 -8.12 -7.38
N LEU A 28 2.35 -6.80 -7.19
CA LEU A 28 1.64 -5.93 -8.13
C LEU A 28 2.35 -5.85 -9.49
N HIS A 29 3.68 -5.68 -9.49
CA HIS A 29 4.45 -5.69 -10.74
C HIS A 29 4.35 -7.04 -11.45
N TYR A 30 4.37 -8.13 -10.70
CA TYR A 30 4.17 -9.46 -11.26
C TYR A 30 2.81 -9.58 -11.95
N THR A 31 1.72 -9.20 -11.28
CA THR A 31 0.37 -9.25 -11.88
C THR A 31 0.19 -8.32 -13.06
N LEU A 32 0.81 -7.13 -13.04
CA LEU A 32 0.79 -6.21 -14.17
C LEU A 32 1.44 -6.81 -15.42
N GLY A 33 2.48 -7.63 -15.27
CA GLY A 33 3.11 -8.32 -16.39
C GLY A 33 2.21 -9.35 -17.10
N HIS A 34 1.07 -9.71 -16.49
CA HIS A 34 0.09 -10.63 -17.05
C HIS A 34 -1.15 -9.91 -17.59
N LEU A 35 -1.18 -8.58 -17.53
CA LEU A 35 -2.26 -7.78 -18.06
C LEU A 35 -1.83 -7.08 -19.36
N PRO A 36 -2.71 -7.04 -20.39
CA PRO A 36 -2.46 -6.22 -21.57
C PRO A 36 -2.34 -4.74 -21.18
N SER A 37 -1.50 -4.01 -21.92
CA SER A 37 -1.28 -2.58 -21.73
C SER A 37 -1.58 -1.81 -23.02
N PRO A 38 -2.52 -0.83 -23.01
CA PRO A 38 -3.39 -0.45 -21.90
C PRO A 38 -4.38 -1.56 -21.54
N VAL A 39 -4.87 -1.56 -20.29
CA VAL A 39 -5.90 -2.53 -19.86
C VAL A 39 -7.19 -2.20 -20.62
N PRO A 40 -7.71 -3.12 -21.46
CA PRO A 40 -8.95 -2.91 -22.18
C PRO A 40 -10.16 -3.03 -21.23
N PRO A 41 -11.35 -2.65 -21.69
CA PRO A 41 -12.61 -2.93 -21.00
C PRO A 41 -12.75 -4.40 -20.59
N THR A 42 -13.43 -4.65 -19.46
CA THR A 42 -13.54 -5.98 -18.85
C THR A 42 -14.23 -7.02 -19.74
N ASP A 43 -15.09 -6.61 -20.66
CA ASP A 43 -15.77 -7.47 -21.63
C ASP A 43 -14.86 -7.98 -22.75
N GLN A 44 -13.63 -7.45 -22.85
CA GLN A 44 -12.62 -7.83 -23.84
C GLN A 44 -11.47 -8.64 -23.23
N LEU A 45 -11.54 -8.91 -21.92
CA LEU A 45 -10.55 -9.70 -21.20
C LEU A 45 -10.97 -11.17 -21.17
N ASP A 46 -9.99 -12.06 -21.31
CA ASP A 46 -10.21 -13.48 -21.02
C ASP A 46 -10.28 -13.75 -19.50
N ASP A 47 -10.71 -14.96 -19.12
CA ASP A 47 -10.87 -15.34 -17.71
C ASP A 47 -9.56 -15.19 -16.91
N ALA A 48 -8.42 -15.52 -17.50
CA ALA A 48 -7.11 -15.43 -16.84
C ALA A 48 -6.71 -13.96 -16.60
N GLN A 49 -7.01 -13.08 -17.54
CA GLN A 49 -6.79 -11.65 -17.41
C GLN A 49 -7.75 -11.01 -16.42
N LEU A 50 -9.02 -11.46 -16.36
CA LEU A 50 -9.98 -11.02 -15.35
C LEU A 50 -9.52 -11.41 -13.94
N GLU A 51 -9.02 -12.64 -13.76
CA GLU A 51 -8.42 -13.07 -12.49
C GLU A 51 -7.19 -12.23 -12.15
N ALA A 52 -6.29 -11.99 -13.11
CA ALA A 52 -5.12 -11.15 -12.91
C ALA A 52 -5.50 -9.70 -12.51
N LEU A 53 -6.55 -9.14 -13.11
CA LEU A 53 -7.06 -7.81 -12.81
C LEU A 53 -7.71 -7.75 -11.42
N ALA A 54 -8.53 -8.74 -11.06
CA ALA A 54 -9.11 -8.85 -9.73
C ALA A 54 -8.02 -8.96 -8.65
N ALA A 55 -7.02 -9.80 -8.90
CA ALA A 55 -5.92 -10.02 -7.98
C ALA A 55 -4.97 -8.80 -7.91
N PHE A 56 -4.84 -8.02 -8.99
CA PHE A 56 -4.17 -6.72 -8.97
C PHE A 56 -4.93 -5.74 -8.06
N ASN A 57 -6.25 -5.58 -8.27
CA ASN A 57 -7.08 -4.67 -7.49
C ASN A 57 -7.05 -4.99 -5.98
N GLU A 58 -7.14 -6.28 -5.61
CA GLU A 58 -7.05 -6.71 -4.22
C GLU A 58 -5.70 -6.34 -3.58
N ARG A 59 -4.59 -6.62 -4.28
CA ARG A 59 -3.24 -6.26 -3.80
C ARG A 59 -3.05 -4.76 -3.74
N PHE A 60 -3.63 -4.01 -4.67
CA PHE A 60 -3.53 -2.56 -4.71
C PHE A 60 -4.27 -1.90 -3.55
N GLY A 61 -5.50 -2.37 -3.24
CA GLY A 61 -6.21 -1.93 -2.03
C GLY A 61 -5.42 -2.22 -0.75
N LYS A 62 -4.88 -3.43 -0.63
CA LYS A 62 -4.00 -3.80 0.51
C LYS A 62 -2.76 -2.91 0.60
N LEU A 63 -2.17 -2.53 -0.54
CA LEU A 63 -1.02 -1.61 -0.58
C LEU A 63 -1.42 -0.23 -0.05
N GLN A 64 -2.57 0.30 -0.51
CA GLN A 64 -3.07 1.61 -0.08
C GLN A 64 -3.28 1.65 1.45
N ASP A 65 -3.97 0.65 2.00
CA ASP A 65 -4.23 0.55 3.43
C ASP A 65 -2.93 0.45 4.24
N LEU A 66 -1.99 -0.38 3.79
CA LEU A 66 -0.73 -0.60 4.48
C LEU A 66 0.17 0.64 4.44
N VAL A 67 0.26 1.32 3.28
CA VAL A 67 0.97 2.58 3.15
C VAL A 67 0.36 3.63 4.07
N ALA A 68 -0.97 3.73 4.11
CA ALA A 68 -1.67 4.66 4.98
C ALA A 68 -1.37 4.45 6.46
N ALA A 69 -1.47 3.22 6.93
CA ALA A 69 -1.15 2.86 8.31
C ALA A 69 0.33 3.10 8.64
N THR A 70 1.23 2.84 7.69
CA THR A 70 2.68 3.02 7.84
C THR A 70 3.04 4.50 7.93
N MET A 71 2.48 5.33 7.05
CA MET A 71 2.71 6.77 7.05
C MET A 71 2.18 7.43 8.33
N LYS A 72 0.96 7.08 8.76
CA LYS A 72 0.42 7.55 10.05
C LYS A 72 1.34 7.22 11.22
N GLN A 73 1.88 6.00 11.27
CA GLN A 73 2.82 5.60 12.31
C GLN A 73 4.16 6.34 12.22
N ALA A 74 4.68 6.55 11.01
CA ALA A 74 5.91 7.30 10.79
C ALA A 74 5.76 8.77 11.24
N THR A 75 4.64 9.41 10.91
CA THR A 75 4.31 10.78 11.35
C THR A 75 4.26 10.87 12.88
N LEU A 76 3.54 9.96 13.54
CA LEU A 76 3.49 9.89 15.01
C LEU A 76 4.89 9.72 15.63
N LEU A 77 5.74 8.87 15.06
CA LEU A 77 7.11 8.64 15.53
C LEU A 77 8.03 9.84 15.31
N SER A 78 7.76 10.66 14.30
CA SER A 78 8.52 11.88 14.00
C SER A 78 8.15 13.07 14.89
N GLY A 79 7.04 12.98 15.65
CA GLY A 79 6.51 14.08 16.43
C GLY A 79 5.84 15.18 15.58
N ALA A 80 5.65 14.95 14.29
CA ALA A 80 4.92 15.85 13.40
C ALA A 80 3.41 15.64 13.53
N ASP A 81 2.64 16.71 13.30
CA ASP A 81 1.18 16.66 13.37
C ASP A 81 0.61 15.71 12.31
N SER A 82 -0.26 14.78 12.75
CA SER A 82 -0.80 13.70 11.91
C SER A 82 -1.77 14.15 10.82
N ASP A 83 -2.14 15.43 10.79
CA ASP A 83 -3.15 15.98 9.88
C ASP A 83 -2.71 15.98 8.41
N THR A 84 -1.42 15.79 8.12
CA THR A 84 -0.87 15.86 6.76
C THR A 84 -1.23 14.65 5.89
N PHE A 85 -1.32 13.44 6.46
CA PHE A 85 -1.51 12.24 5.65
C PHE A 85 -2.94 12.08 5.08
N PRO A 86 -4.02 12.26 5.86
CA PRO A 86 -5.38 12.23 5.33
C PRO A 86 -5.62 13.31 4.27
N GLN A 87 -4.98 14.48 4.41
CA GLN A 87 -5.05 15.56 3.42
C GLN A 87 -4.41 15.16 2.09
N VAL A 88 -3.23 14.53 2.12
CA VAL A 88 -2.57 14.02 0.90
C VAL A 88 -3.40 12.91 0.25
N LEU A 89 -3.94 11.98 1.05
CA LEU A 89 -4.78 10.90 0.52
C LEU A 89 -6.06 11.47 -0.12
N SER A 90 -6.70 12.44 0.53
CA SER A 90 -7.88 13.15 0.01
C SER A 90 -7.58 13.95 -1.26
N TYR A 91 -6.41 14.57 -1.36
CA TYR A 91 -5.96 15.23 -2.58
C TYR A 91 -5.79 14.23 -3.74
N MET A 92 -5.21 13.06 -3.47
CA MET A 92 -4.97 12.03 -4.49
C MET A 92 -6.25 11.32 -4.96
N THR A 93 -7.26 11.19 -4.09
CA THR A 93 -8.55 10.54 -4.44
C THR A 93 -9.55 11.48 -5.12
N LYS A 94 -9.28 12.78 -5.18
CA LYS A 94 -10.13 13.78 -5.85
C LYS A 94 -9.82 13.96 -7.35
N ARG A 95 -8.91 13.16 -7.92
CA ARG A 95 -8.58 13.18 -9.36
C ARG A 95 -9.15 11.98 -10.08
#